data_AF-A0A376FBG9-F1
#
_entry.id   AF-A0A376FBG9-F1
#
_cell.length_a   1.000
_cell.length_b   1.000
_cell.length_c   1.000
_cell.angle_alpha   90.00
_cell.angle_beta   90.00
_cell.angle_gamma   90.00
#
_symmetry.space_group_name_H-M   'P 1'
#
loop_
_entity.id
_entity.type
_entity.pdbx_description
1 polymer ?
#
loop_
_entity_poly.entity_id
_entity_poly.type
_entity_poly.pdbx_seq_one_letter_code
_entity_poly.pdbx_strand_id
1 'polypeptide(L)'
;MWQQLRDDVIRYGIYNQNLQAVPPTGSISYINHATSSIHPIVSKIEIRKEGKTGRVYYPAPFMTNENLALYQDAYEIGPEKIIDTYAEATKHVDQGLSLTLFFPGHRHHAGYQQSADLRLEEGHQNALLHSPAPACAGRHRNRRLRVLRGCKGKG
;
A
#
# COMPACT_ATOMS: atom_id res chain seq x y z
N MET A 1 -20.71 -9.21 25.88
CA MET A 1 -19.89 -8.00 25.67
C MET A 1 -20.53 -7.04 24.67
N TRP A 2 -20.74 -7.42 23.39
CA TRP A 2 -21.34 -6.52 22.38
C TRP A 2 -22.76 -6.03 22.66
N GLN A 3 -23.64 -6.87 23.21
CA GLN A 3 -24.99 -6.46 23.60
C GLN A 3 -24.97 -5.36 24.67
N GLN A 4 -24.16 -5.54 25.71
CA GLN A 4 -23.96 -4.53 26.75
C GLN A 4 -23.42 -3.22 26.16
N LEU A 5 -22.39 -3.29 25.31
CA LEU A 5 -21.81 -2.10 24.67
C LEU A 5 -22.85 -1.36 23.82
N ARG A 6 -23.72 -2.07 23.10
CA ARG A 6 -24.81 -1.47 22.33
C ARG A 6 -25.76 -0.67 23.24
N ASP A 7 -26.18 -1.26 24.36
CA ASP A 7 -27.10 -0.62 25.30
C ASP A 7 -26.46 0.63 25.93
N ASP A 8 -25.17 0.56 26.25
CA ASP A 8 -24.40 1.70 26.77
C ASP A 8 -24.27 2.83 25.72
N VAL A 9 -24.00 2.48 24.46
CA VAL A 9 -23.93 3.47 23.36
C VAL A 9 -25.28 4.14 23.12
N ILE A 10 -26.40 3.41 23.21
CA ILE A 10 -27.74 4.00 23.09
C ILE A 10 -28.02 4.96 24.25
N ARG A 11 -27.61 4.60 25.47
CA ARG A 11 -27.89 5.39 26.68
C ARG A 11 -27.01 6.63 26.79
N TYR A 12 -25.72 6.51 26.50
CA TYR A 12 -24.72 7.56 26.76
C TYR A 12 -24.17 8.21 25.49
N GLY A 13 -24.41 7.61 24.33
CA GLY A 13 -23.81 8.04 23.06
C GLY A 13 -22.33 7.69 22.94
N ILE A 14 -21.73 8.20 21.86
CA ILE A 14 -20.28 8.21 21.64
C ILE A 14 -19.82 9.65 21.41
N TYR A 15 -18.63 10.00 21.89
CA TYR A 15 -18.12 11.36 21.75
C TYR A 15 -17.65 11.66 20.32
N ASN A 16 -16.92 10.72 19.71
CA ASN A 16 -16.38 10.87 18.36
C ASN A 16 -17.32 10.21 17.35
N GLN A 17 -17.64 10.92 16.27
CA GLN A 17 -18.42 10.37 15.16
C GLN A 17 -17.68 9.23 14.44
N ASN A 18 -16.36 9.38 14.29
CA ASN A 18 -15.48 8.42 13.64
C ASN A 18 -14.29 8.09 14.55
N LEU A 19 -13.82 6.84 14.53
CA LEU A 19 -12.82 6.32 15.47
C LEU A 19 -11.55 5.86 14.79
N GLN A 20 -11.65 5.09 13.70
CA GLN A 20 -10.51 4.42 13.08
C GLN A 20 -10.35 4.83 11.62
N ALA A 21 -9.11 5.14 11.26
CA ALA A 21 -8.64 5.30 9.90
C ALA A 21 -7.22 4.74 9.82
N VAL A 22 -6.88 4.09 8.70
CA VAL A 22 -5.56 3.47 8.53
C VAL A 22 -4.78 4.23 7.45
N PRO A 23 -3.97 5.24 7.82
CA PRO A 23 -3.10 5.94 6.89
C PRO A 23 -1.86 5.10 6.53
N PRO A 24 -1.13 5.47 5.47
CA PRO A 24 0.19 4.91 5.23
C PRO A 24 1.16 5.47 6.29
N THR A 25 1.96 4.62 6.92
CA THR A 25 2.97 5.07 7.90
C THR A 25 4.31 5.26 7.21
N GLY A 26 4.66 6.53 6.97
CA GLY A 26 5.93 6.95 6.38
C GLY A 26 7.09 6.83 7.37
N SER A 27 7.86 7.90 7.59
CA SER A 27 9.07 7.86 8.42
C SER A 27 8.85 7.46 9.89
N ILE A 28 7.64 7.59 10.41
CA ILE A 28 7.30 7.19 11.79
C ILE A 28 7.39 5.67 12.01
N SER A 29 7.22 4.87 10.96
CA SER A 29 7.33 3.40 11.05
C SER A 29 8.76 2.97 11.38
N TYR A 30 9.75 3.71 10.89
CA TYR A 30 11.16 3.46 11.17
C TYR A 30 11.51 3.63 12.65
N ILE A 31 10.93 4.65 13.29
CA ILE A 31 11.13 4.91 14.73
C ILE A 31 10.41 3.85 15.57
N ASN A 32 9.17 3.50 15.19
CA ASN A 32 8.37 2.50 15.89
C ASN A 32 8.81 1.06 15.62
N HIS A 33 9.78 0.85 14.72
CA HIS A 33 10.25 -0.47 14.32
C HIS A 33 9.11 -1.38 13.82
N ALA A 34 8.27 -0.83 12.92
CA ALA A 34 7.11 -1.47 12.34
C ALA A 34 7.16 -1.44 10.81
N THR A 35 6.47 -2.38 10.16
CA THR A 35 6.24 -2.32 8.71
C THR A 35 5.31 -1.15 8.38
N SER A 36 5.36 -0.67 7.13
CA SER A 36 4.46 0.42 6.72
C SER A 36 3.03 -0.10 6.63
N SER A 37 2.10 0.52 7.36
CA SER A 37 0.68 0.14 7.40
C SER A 37 0.46 -1.36 7.64
N ILE A 38 -0.67 -1.88 7.14
CA ILE A 38 -1.06 -3.31 7.19
C ILE A 38 -0.75 -4.06 5.88
N HIS A 39 -0.16 -3.39 4.89
CA HIS A 39 0.28 -4.05 3.66
C HIS A 39 1.66 -4.74 3.84
N PRO A 40 2.04 -5.65 2.94
CA PRO A 40 3.34 -6.31 3.02
C PRO A 40 4.51 -5.35 2.81
N ILE A 41 5.70 -5.82 3.19
CA ILE A 41 6.95 -5.06 3.00
C ILE A 41 7.24 -4.84 1.51
N VAL A 42 7.77 -3.66 1.16
CA VAL A 42 8.17 -3.35 -0.23
C VAL A 42 9.52 -3.94 -0.61
N SER A 43 10.36 -4.21 0.39
CA SER A 43 11.68 -4.84 0.28
C SER A 43 12.10 -5.36 1.65
N LYS A 44 12.85 -6.47 1.70
CA LYS A 44 13.45 -7.01 2.93
C LYS A 44 14.36 -5.98 3.61
N ILE A 45 15.08 -5.21 2.81
CA ILE A 45 15.89 -4.07 3.25
C ILE A 45 15.43 -2.86 2.42
N GLU A 46 14.73 -1.93 3.06
CA GLU A 46 14.31 -0.70 2.42
C GLU A 46 15.51 0.25 2.26
N ILE A 47 15.64 0.85 1.07
CA ILE A 47 16.73 1.77 0.76
C ILE A 47 16.16 3.18 0.60
N ARG A 48 16.59 4.09 1.47
CA ARG A 48 16.19 5.50 1.47
C ARG A 48 17.33 6.37 0.99
N LYS A 49 17.04 7.40 0.19
CA LYS A 49 18.03 8.41 -0.21
C LYS A 49 17.94 9.60 0.74
N GLU A 50 18.69 9.54 1.84
CA GLU A 50 18.66 10.57 2.88
C GLU A 50 20.09 10.95 3.30
N GLY A 51 20.28 12.23 3.64
CA GLY A 51 21.53 12.77 4.18
C GLY A 51 22.71 12.93 3.19
N LYS A 52 23.88 13.29 3.75
CA LYS A 52 25.13 13.53 2.98
C LYS A 52 25.75 12.24 2.43
N THR A 53 25.48 11.10 3.08
CA THR A 53 25.97 9.76 2.69
C THR A 53 25.18 9.16 1.52
N GLY A 54 24.02 9.72 1.19
CA GLY A 54 23.25 9.43 -0.02
C GLY A 54 22.35 8.19 0.02
N ARG A 55 22.57 7.23 0.95
CA ARG A 55 21.70 6.06 1.18
C ARG A 55 21.66 5.61 2.64
N VAL A 56 20.48 5.22 3.11
CA VAL A 56 20.22 4.60 4.41
C VAL A 56 19.49 3.28 4.20
N TYR A 57 19.84 2.24 4.96
CA TYR A 57 19.31 0.88 4.84
C TYR A 57 18.47 0.54 6.08
N TYR A 58 17.25 0.06 5.87
CA TYR A 58 16.32 -0.28 6.94
C TYR A 58 15.84 -1.74 6.78
N PRO A 59 16.32 -2.69 7.60
CA PRO A 59 15.84 -4.07 7.55
C PRO A 59 14.42 -4.18 8.13
N ALA A 60 13.62 -5.09 7.59
CA ALA A 60 12.29 -5.36 8.11
C ALA A 60 12.34 -5.82 9.59
N PRO A 61 11.38 -5.40 10.43
CA PRO A 61 11.38 -5.73 11.85
C PRO A 61 11.25 -7.24 12.07
N PHE A 62 11.97 -7.77 13.06
CA PHE A 62 11.99 -9.21 13.43
C PHE A 62 12.49 -10.17 12.33
N MET A 63 13.06 -9.65 11.25
CA MET A 63 13.65 -10.46 10.19
C MET A 63 15.04 -10.97 10.62
N THR A 64 15.23 -12.28 10.54
CA THR A 64 16.49 -12.98 10.77
C THR A 64 16.80 -13.87 9.58
N ASN A 65 18.05 -14.36 9.47
CA ASN A 65 18.43 -15.25 8.37
C ASN A 65 17.63 -16.56 8.34
N GLU A 66 17.10 -16.99 9.49
CA GLU A 66 16.32 -18.23 9.64
C GLU A 66 14.88 -18.09 9.14
N ASN A 67 14.32 -16.86 9.15
CA ASN A 67 12.91 -16.61 8.81
C ASN A 67 12.71 -15.78 7.53
N LEU A 68 13.76 -15.59 6.72
CA LEU A 68 13.74 -14.80 5.48
C LEU A 68 12.63 -15.19 4.49
N ALA A 69 12.17 -16.45 4.52
CA ALA A 69 11.11 -16.94 3.65
C ALA A 69 9.72 -16.36 3.98
N LEU A 70 9.52 -15.86 5.21
CA LEU A 70 8.27 -15.23 5.63
C LEU A 70 8.13 -13.78 5.15
N TYR A 71 9.25 -13.15 4.79
CA TYR A 71 9.32 -11.75 4.37
C TYR A 71 9.31 -11.64 2.84
N GLN A 72 8.23 -12.10 2.22
CA GLN A 72 7.98 -11.91 0.79
C GLN A 72 7.61 -10.45 0.53
N ASP A 73 8.11 -9.89 -0.58
CA ASP A 73 7.80 -8.51 -0.92
C ASP A 73 6.37 -8.38 -1.49
N ALA A 74 5.84 -7.15 -1.47
CA ALA A 74 4.49 -6.88 -1.94
C ALA A 74 4.29 -7.17 -3.44
N TYR A 75 5.37 -7.21 -4.23
CA TYR A 75 5.31 -7.55 -5.66
C TYR A 75 5.16 -9.06 -5.87
N GLU A 76 5.80 -9.87 -5.03
CA GLU A 76 5.72 -11.32 -5.02
C GLU A 76 4.38 -11.82 -4.47
N ILE A 77 3.90 -11.19 -3.38
CA ILE A 77 2.59 -11.50 -2.79
C ILE A 77 1.44 -11.20 -3.77
N GLY A 78 1.57 -10.10 -4.52
CA GLY A 78 0.62 -9.68 -5.53
C GLY A 78 -0.61 -8.95 -4.97
N PRO A 79 -1.36 -8.25 -5.84
CA PRO A 79 -2.44 -7.34 -5.44
C PRO A 79 -3.64 -8.05 -4.81
N GLU A 80 -3.96 -9.27 -5.23
CA GLU A 80 -5.15 -10.00 -4.75
C GLU A 80 -5.13 -10.22 -3.25
N LYS A 81 -4.03 -10.75 -2.72
CA LYS A 81 -3.88 -10.98 -1.27
C LYS A 81 -3.90 -9.70 -0.45
N ILE A 82 -3.39 -8.61 -1.03
CA ILE A 82 -3.41 -7.29 -0.37
C ILE A 82 -4.85 -6.79 -0.28
N ILE A 83 -5.60 -6.87 -1.39
CA ILE A 83 -7.03 -6.52 -1.43
C ILE A 83 -7.81 -7.36 -0.41
N ASP A 84 -7.59 -8.67 -0.36
CA ASP A 84 -8.29 -9.55 0.58
C ASP A 84 -8.02 -9.17 2.04
N THR A 85 -6.77 -8.83 2.38
CA THR A 85 -6.40 -8.36 3.72
C THR A 85 -7.11 -7.06 4.10
N TYR A 86 -7.15 -6.11 3.15
CA TYR A 86 -7.82 -4.84 3.36
C TYR A 86 -9.34 -5.00 3.41
N ALA A 87 -9.92 -5.91 2.63
CA ALA A 87 -11.35 -6.22 2.66
C ALA A 87 -11.79 -6.74 4.03
N GLU A 88 -10.98 -7.59 4.66
CA GLU A 88 -11.24 -8.04 6.04
C GLU A 88 -11.14 -6.90 7.07
N ALA A 89 -10.13 -6.03 6.95
CA ALA A 89 -9.99 -4.89 7.86
C ALA A 89 -11.14 -3.87 7.71
N THR A 90 -11.62 -3.66 6.48
CA THR A 90 -12.67 -2.68 6.15
C THR A 90 -13.99 -2.97 6.85
N LYS A 91 -14.28 -4.23 7.19
CA LYS A 91 -15.49 -4.62 7.96
C LYS A 91 -15.55 -3.98 9.35
N HIS A 92 -14.42 -3.52 9.87
CA HIS A 92 -14.27 -3.06 11.25
C HIS A 92 -13.76 -1.63 11.38
N VAL A 93 -13.31 -1.02 10.27
CA VAL A 93 -12.83 0.36 10.23
C VAL A 93 -13.97 1.23 9.71
N ASP A 94 -14.34 2.26 10.48
CA ASP A 94 -15.46 3.15 10.18
C ASP A 94 -15.14 4.20 9.10
N GLN A 95 -13.85 4.47 8.84
CA GLN A 95 -13.41 5.36 7.77
C GLN A 95 -12.67 4.57 6.66
N GLY A 96 -11.69 5.20 6.01
CA GLY A 96 -10.91 4.61 4.94
C GLY A 96 -9.58 4.00 5.40
N LEU A 97 -9.08 3.09 4.55
CA LEU A 97 -7.72 2.58 4.61
C LEU A 97 -6.96 3.02 3.36
N SER A 98 -5.70 3.43 3.52
CA SER A 98 -4.84 3.75 2.39
C SER A 98 -4.27 2.47 1.81
N LEU A 99 -4.83 2.07 0.66
CA LEU A 99 -4.44 0.87 -0.05
C LEU A 99 -3.45 1.22 -1.17
N THR A 100 -2.33 0.52 -1.20
CA THR A 100 -1.35 0.59 -2.28
C THR A 100 -1.21 -0.78 -2.93
N LEU A 101 -1.39 -0.84 -4.24
CA LEU A 101 -1.23 -2.07 -5.01
C LEU A 101 0.10 -2.06 -5.76
N PHE A 102 0.84 -3.15 -5.67
CA PHE A 102 2.18 -3.28 -6.23
C PHE A 102 2.15 -4.21 -7.44
N PHE A 103 2.58 -3.71 -8.60
CA PHE A 103 2.59 -4.47 -9.85
C PHE A 103 4.01 -4.69 -10.34
N PRO A 104 4.35 -5.87 -10.91
CA PRO A 104 5.63 -6.07 -11.58
C PRO A 104 5.74 -5.22 -12.85
N GLY A 105 6.92 -4.64 -13.12
CA GLY A 105 7.11 -3.65 -14.20
C GLY A 105 6.98 -4.19 -15.62
N HIS A 106 6.97 -5.52 -15.79
CA HIS A 106 6.74 -6.21 -17.06
C HIS A 106 5.29 -6.73 -17.20
N ARG A 107 4.47 -6.62 -16.15
CA ARG A 107 3.07 -7.06 -16.12
C ARG A 107 2.12 -5.87 -16.05
N HIS A 108 2.20 -4.97 -17.03
CA HIS A 108 1.04 -4.14 -17.40
C HIS A 108 0.07 -4.98 -18.23
N HIS A 109 -0.46 -6.07 -17.65
CA HIS A 109 -1.57 -6.79 -18.26
C HIS A 109 -2.86 -6.06 -17.87
N ALA A 110 -3.51 -5.43 -18.85
CA ALA A 110 -4.75 -4.69 -18.68
C ALA A 110 -5.83 -5.46 -17.87
N GLY A 111 -5.82 -6.80 -17.93
CA GLY A 111 -6.75 -7.65 -17.17
C GLY A 111 -6.57 -7.61 -15.64
N TYR A 112 -5.34 -7.44 -15.13
CA TYR A 112 -5.09 -7.41 -13.67
C TYR A 112 -5.47 -6.09 -13.03
N GLN A 113 -5.20 -4.97 -13.72
CA GLN A 113 -5.70 -3.67 -13.29
C GLN A 113 -7.23 -3.68 -13.31
N GLN A 114 -7.84 -4.20 -14.37
CA GLN A 114 -9.30 -4.26 -14.47
C GLN A 114 -9.94 -5.14 -13.38
N SER A 115 -9.35 -6.28 -13.01
CA SER A 115 -9.86 -7.11 -11.91
C SER A 115 -9.64 -6.49 -10.53
N ALA A 116 -8.52 -5.79 -10.34
CA ALA A 116 -8.26 -5.05 -9.10
C ALA A 116 -9.23 -3.87 -8.98
N ASP A 117 -9.37 -3.07 -10.04
CA ASP A 117 -10.32 -1.96 -10.14
C ASP A 117 -11.75 -2.43 -9.85
N LEU A 118 -12.19 -3.56 -10.41
CA LEU A 118 -13.51 -4.13 -10.13
C LEU A 118 -13.72 -4.47 -8.65
N ARG A 119 -12.73 -5.08 -7.96
CA ARG A 119 -12.84 -5.37 -6.51
C ARG A 119 -12.73 -4.13 -5.63
N LEU A 120 -11.99 -3.11 -6.08
CA LEU A 120 -11.89 -1.83 -5.39
C LEU A 120 -13.22 -1.06 -5.43
N GLU A 121 -13.91 -1.11 -6.56
CA GLU A 121 -15.25 -0.53 -6.74
C GLU A 121 -16.30 -1.22 -5.85
N GLU A 122 -16.16 -2.53 -5.60
CA GLU A 122 -17.02 -3.25 -4.64
C GLU A 122 -16.76 -2.87 -3.17
N GLY A 123 -15.59 -2.30 -2.85
CA GLY A 123 -15.14 -2.01 -1.48
C GLY A 123 -15.06 -0.53 -1.09
N HIS A 124 -15.42 0.41 -1.97
CA HIS A 124 -15.37 1.86 -1.74
C HIS A 124 -14.01 2.37 -1.18
N GLN A 125 -12.89 2.01 -1.81
CA GLN A 125 -11.55 2.52 -1.42
C GLN A 125 -10.76 3.11 -2.60
N ASN A 126 -10.16 4.28 -2.37
CA ASN A 126 -9.20 4.87 -3.29
C ASN A 126 -7.85 4.16 -3.15
N ALA A 127 -7.44 3.38 -4.16
CA ALA A 127 -6.14 2.72 -4.18
C ALA A 127 -5.09 3.52 -4.98
N LEU A 128 -3.86 3.50 -4.47
CA LEU A 128 -2.69 3.98 -5.20
C LEU A 128 -2.01 2.81 -5.93
N LEU A 129 -1.78 2.96 -7.24
CA LEU A 129 -1.08 1.95 -8.04
C LEU A 129 0.42 2.25 -8.06
N HIS A 130 1.25 1.31 -7.61
CA HIS A 130 2.70 1.42 -7.57
C HIS A 130 3.35 0.40 -8.53
N SER A 131 4.18 0.90 -9.46
CA SER A 131 5.02 0.07 -10.33
C SER A 131 6.46 0.06 -9.78
N PRO A 132 7.27 -1.00 -10.02
CA PRO A 132 8.57 -1.11 -9.39
C PRO A 132 9.49 -0.03 -9.94
N ALA A 133 10.37 0.49 -9.09
CA ALA A 133 11.42 1.39 -9.54
C ALA A 133 12.31 0.63 -10.55
N PRO A 134 12.73 1.26 -11.67
CA PRO A 134 13.62 0.61 -12.61
C PRO A 134 14.92 0.24 -11.90
N ALA A 135 15.25 -1.05 -11.87
CA ALA A 135 16.56 -1.53 -11.47
C ALA A 135 17.58 -0.89 -12.42
N CYS A 136 18.34 0.09 -11.92
CA CYS A 136 19.45 0.79 -12.59
C CYS A 136 19.50 0.60 -14.11
N ALA A 137 18.66 1.34 -14.84
CA ALA A 137 18.74 1.36 -16.29
C ALA A 137 20.09 1.97 -16.69
N GLY A 138 20.99 1.12 -17.17
CA GLY A 138 22.19 1.52 -17.89
C GLY A 138 21.82 2.57 -18.93
N ARG A 139 22.63 3.62 -18.98
CA ARG A 139 22.47 4.82 -19.79
C ARG A 139 22.46 4.46 -21.29
N HIS A 140 21.33 4.01 -21.83
CA HIS A 140 21.11 3.87 -23.27
C HIS A 140 20.27 5.03 -23.79
N ARG A 141 20.93 5.82 -24.65
CA ARG A 141 20.34 6.93 -25.42
C ARG A 141 19.18 6.43 -26.28
N ASN A 142 18.20 7.30 -26.43
CA ASN A 142 17.11 7.27 -27.43
C ASN A 142 16.17 6.06 -27.38
N ARG A 143 15.00 6.28 -26.76
CA ARG A 143 13.69 6.08 -27.42
C ARG A 143 12.62 6.88 -26.69
N ARG A 144 11.89 7.68 -27.47
CA ARG A 144 10.69 8.44 -27.07
C ARG A 144 9.69 7.49 -26.41
N LEU A 145 9.28 7.78 -25.18
CA LEU A 145 7.92 7.48 -24.73
C LEU A 145 7.41 8.70 -23.96
N ARG A 146 6.62 9.52 -24.65
CA ARG A 146 5.93 10.68 -24.08
C ARG A 146 4.56 10.16 -23.62
N VAL A 147 4.37 10.02 -22.32
CA VAL A 147 3.04 9.85 -21.73
C VAL A 147 2.36 11.22 -21.70
N LEU A 148 1.06 11.20 -21.98
CA LEU A 148 -0.01 12.20 -21.79
C LEU A 148 -0.74 12.56 -23.10
N ARG A 149 -1.77 11.76 -23.42
CA ARG A 149 -2.88 12.19 -24.27
C ARG A 149 -3.74 13.18 -23.47
N GLY A 150 -3.84 14.40 -23.98
CA GLY A 150 -4.85 15.39 -23.61
C GLY A 150 -5.21 16.20 -24.84
N CYS A 151 -6.02 15.61 -25.74
CA CYS A 151 -6.66 16.36 -26.81
C CYS A 151 -7.88 17.11 -26.24
N LYS A 152 -7.81 18.44 -26.22
CA LYS A 152 -8.97 19.31 -26.44
C LYS A 152 -8.50 20.47 -27.30
N GLY A 153 -8.83 20.42 -28.59
CA GLY A 153 -8.75 21.57 -29.47
C GLY A 153 -9.98 22.47 -29.28
N LYS A 154 -9.78 23.77 -29.47
CA LYS A 154 -10.73 24.73 -30.06
C LYS A 154 -10.07 26.12 -30.07
N GLY A 155 -10.15 26.79 -31.23
CA GLY A 155 -9.97 28.23 -31.40
C GLY A 155 -8.58 28.63 -31.83
#